data_AF-A0A4Q4D510-F1
#
_entry.id   AF-A0A4Q4D510-F1
#
_cell.length_a   1.000
_cell.length_b   1.000
_cell.length_c   1.000
_cell.angle_alpha   90.00
_cell.angle_beta   90.00
_cell.angle_gamma   90.00
#
_symmetry.space_group_name_H-M   'P 1'
#
loop_
_entity.id
_entity.type
_entity.pdbx_description
1 polymer ?
#
loop_
_entity_poly.entity_id
_entity_poly.type
_entity_poly.pdbx_seq_one_letter_code
_entity_poly.pdbx_strand_id
1 'polypeptide(L)'
;MHPRSAQALRPLHSYRSVSTTPRGAPVAAPSDLRATLASLAPGTELREGLERILRGRTGALIVVGHDRQIDALSTGGFALDVPFTATGLRELAKMDGAI
;
A
#
# COMPACT_ATOMS: atom_id res chain seq x y z
N MET A 1 27.44 53.07 -37.11
CA MET A 1 27.39 51.61 -37.29
C MET A 1 26.37 51.09 -36.27
N HIS A 2 25.10 51.01 -36.68
CA HIS A 2 23.94 50.68 -35.84
C HIS A 2 23.54 49.21 -36.05
N PRO A 3 23.03 48.50 -35.03
CA PRO A 3 22.56 47.12 -35.13
C PRO A 3 21.07 47.07 -35.52
N ARG A 4 20.68 46.16 -36.44
CA ARG A 4 19.30 45.68 -36.67
C ARG A 4 19.35 44.26 -37.23
N SER A 5 18.97 43.23 -36.47
CA SER A 5 17.61 42.67 -36.32
C SER A 5 17.13 41.88 -37.55
N ALA A 6 17.11 40.54 -37.46
CA ALA A 6 16.07 39.61 -37.96
C ALA A 6 16.71 38.22 -38.15
N GLN A 7 16.47 37.24 -37.28
CA GLN A 7 15.29 36.36 -37.28
C GLN A 7 15.79 34.91 -37.46
N ALA A 8 16.41 34.36 -36.42
CA ALA A 8 16.60 32.93 -36.30
C ALA A 8 15.22 32.31 -36.06
N LEU A 9 14.70 31.65 -37.10
CA LEU A 9 13.44 30.93 -37.07
C LEU A 9 13.48 29.89 -35.94
N ARG A 10 12.52 30.03 -35.03
CA ARG A 10 12.31 29.22 -33.83
C ARG A 10 11.96 27.79 -34.25
N PRO A 11 12.62 26.74 -33.72
CA PRO A 11 12.01 25.42 -33.80
C PRO A 11 10.76 25.40 -32.91
N LEU A 12 9.65 25.00 -33.53
CA LEU A 12 8.35 24.83 -32.91
C LEU A 12 8.41 23.70 -31.86
N HIS A 13 7.98 24.03 -30.64
CA HIS A 13 7.45 23.11 -29.64
C HIS A 13 8.29 21.86 -29.30
N SER A 14 9.38 22.06 -28.56
CA SER A 14 9.81 21.05 -27.59
C SER A 14 8.70 20.90 -26.55
N TYR A 15 7.90 19.84 -26.64
CA TYR A 15 7.02 19.41 -25.57
C TYR A 15 7.88 19.17 -24.32
N ARG A 16 7.76 20.06 -23.34
CA ARG A 16 8.43 19.99 -22.05
C ARG A 16 7.94 18.71 -21.37
N SER A 17 8.82 17.73 -21.20
CA SER A 17 8.61 16.62 -20.28
C SER A 17 8.30 17.22 -18.90
N VAL A 18 7.04 17.11 -18.48
CA VAL A 18 6.64 17.31 -17.10
C VAL A 18 6.50 15.93 -16.49
N SER A 19 7.63 15.39 -16.03
CA SER A 19 7.65 14.28 -15.07
C SER A 19 7.26 14.83 -13.71
N THR A 20 5.97 14.75 -13.37
CA THR A 20 5.50 14.98 -12.00
C THR A 20 4.86 13.71 -11.48
N THR A 21 5.69 12.78 -11.02
CA THR A 21 5.28 11.78 -10.04
C THR A 21 5.68 12.30 -8.66
N PRO A 22 4.75 12.83 -7.84
CA PRO A 22 5.03 13.06 -6.44
C PRO A 22 5.03 11.71 -5.71
N ARG A 23 6.25 11.16 -5.54
CA ARG A 23 6.81 10.64 -4.29
C ARG A 23 5.79 10.13 -3.24
N GLY A 24 5.67 8.80 -3.09
CA GLY A 24 5.27 8.22 -1.80
C GLY A 24 4.31 7.03 -1.78
N ALA A 25 4.64 5.95 -2.46
CA ALA A 25 4.50 4.56 -1.95
C ALA A 25 5.18 3.65 -2.97
N PRO A 26 6.02 2.69 -2.58
CA PRO A 26 6.33 1.58 -3.48
C PRO A 26 5.00 0.90 -3.77
N VAL A 27 4.49 1.02 -5.00
CA VAL A 27 3.49 0.07 -5.47
C VAL A 27 4.17 -1.27 -5.35
N ALA A 28 3.65 -2.11 -4.45
CA ALA A 28 4.17 -3.44 -4.16
C ALA A 28 4.61 -4.08 -5.48
N ALA A 29 5.85 -4.56 -5.55
CA ALA A 29 6.34 -5.10 -6.80
C ALA A 29 5.34 -6.18 -7.27
N PRO A 30 5.16 -6.39 -8.58
CA PRO A 30 4.17 -7.36 -9.07
C PRO A 30 4.35 -8.79 -8.47
N SER A 31 5.51 -9.11 -7.92
CA SER A 31 5.76 -10.30 -7.09
C SER A 31 5.07 -10.26 -5.73
N ASP A 32 5.16 -9.14 -5.03
CA ASP A 32 4.68 -8.94 -3.67
C ASP A 32 3.16 -8.94 -3.63
N LEU A 33 2.53 -8.28 -4.60
CA LEU A 33 1.08 -8.34 -4.77
C LEU A 33 0.61 -9.79 -5.03
N ARG A 34 1.32 -10.54 -5.87
CA ARG A 34 0.97 -11.95 -6.14
C ARG A 34 1.15 -12.82 -4.90
N ALA A 35 2.19 -12.59 -4.10
CA ALA A 35 2.40 -13.30 -2.84
C ALA A 35 1.27 -13.01 -1.84
N THR A 36 0.88 -11.75 -1.70
CA THR A 36 -0.27 -11.36 -0.87
C THR A 36 -1.55 -12.01 -1.37
N LEU A 37 -1.83 -12.00 -2.67
CA LEU A 37 -3.01 -12.66 -3.23
C LEU A 37 -2.97 -14.18 -3.02
N ALA A 38 -1.81 -14.82 -3.12
CA ALA A 38 -1.65 -16.24 -2.82
C ALA A 38 -1.94 -16.53 -1.34
N SER A 39 -1.57 -15.64 -0.41
CA SER A 39 -1.93 -15.76 1.01
C SER A 39 -3.44 -15.60 1.28
N LEU A 40 -4.21 -15.10 0.31
CA LEU A 40 -5.67 -14.98 0.38
C LEU A 40 -6.40 -16.14 -0.32
N ALA A 41 -5.66 -17.10 -0.88
CA ALA A 41 -6.23 -18.24 -1.56
C ALA A 41 -7.02 -19.15 -0.59
N PRO A 42 -8.05 -19.88 -1.08
CA PRO A 42 -8.79 -20.85 -0.25
C PRO A 42 -7.87 -21.87 0.43
N GLY A 43 -8.17 -22.20 1.69
CA GLY A 43 -7.39 -23.14 2.51
C GLY A 43 -6.14 -22.54 3.18
N THR A 44 -5.90 -21.23 3.02
CA THR A 44 -4.88 -20.51 3.79
C THR A 44 -5.46 -20.00 5.11
N GLU A 45 -4.64 -19.96 6.16
CA GLU A 45 -5.03 -19.43 7.47
C GLU A 45 -5.54 -17.99 7.39
N LEU A 46 -4.94 -17.14 6.55
CA LEU A 46 -5.38 -15.75 6.38
C LEU A 46 -6.77 -15.68 5.74
N ARG A 47 -7.04 -16.47 4.69
CA ARG A 47 -8.37 -16.57 4.10
C ARG A 47 -9.40 -17.10 5.10
N GLU A 48 -9.04 -18.11 5.90
CA GLU A 48 -9.92 -18.64 6.94
C GLU A 48 -10.23 -17.60 8.02
N GLY A 49 -9.23 -16.83 8.46
CA GLY A 49 -9.43 -15.74 9.42
C GLY A 49 -10.38 -14.67 8.89
N LEU A 50 -10.21 -14.26 7.62
CA LEU A 50 -11.13 -13.32 6.95
C LEU A 50 -12.56 -13.87 6.87
N GLU A 51 -12.74 -15.15 6.54
CA GLU A 51 -14.07 -15.77 6.55
C GLU A 51 -14.72 -15.75 7.93
N ARG A 52 -13.93 -15.99 8.99
CA ARG A 52 -14.42 -15.91 10.37
C ARG A 52 -14.85 -14.50 10.74
N ILE A 53 -14.10 -13.47 10.32
CA ILE A 53 -14.44 -12.05 10.53
C ILE A 53 -15.79 -11.74 9.87
N LEU A 54 -15.93 -12.09 8.58
CA LEU A 54 -17.17 -11.86 7.82
C LEU A 54 -18.37 -12.61 8.41
N ARG A 55 -18.20 -13.88 8.81
CA ARG A 55 -19.25 -14.67 9.49
C ARG A 55 -19.62 -14.07 10.85
N GLY A 56 -18.66 -13.46 11.53
CA GLY A 56 -18.86 -12.69 12.75
C GLY A 56 -19.55 -11.34 12.57
N ARG A 57 -19.80 -10.94 11.31
CA ARG A 57 -20.40 -9.64 10.94
C ARG A 57 -19.59 -8.44 11.47
N THR A 58 -18.28 -8.60 11.62
CA THR A 58 -17.35 -7.51 11.93
C THR A 58 -16.57 -7.10 10.70
N GLY A 59 -15.95 -5.92 10.75
CA GLY A 59 -14.95 -5.49 9.78
C GLY A 59 -13.55 -5.58 10.35
N ALA A 60 -12.53 -5.38 9.51
CA ALA A 60 -11.15 -5.20 9.95
C ALA A 60 -10.41 -4.33 8.93
N LEU A 61 -9.48 -3.51 9.43
CA LEU A 61 -8.43 -2.89 8.62
C LEU A 61 -7.15 -3.69 8.87
N ILE A 62 -6.65 -4.37 7.85
CA ILE A 62 -5.50 -5.27 7.96
C ILE A 62 -4.37 -4.74 7.09
N VAL A 63 -3.19 -4.56 7.69
CA VAL A 63 -1.97 -4.17 6.98
C VAL A 63 -1.09 -5.40 6.80
N VAL A 64 -0.74 -5.72 5.56
CA VAL A 64 0.16 -6.84 5.24
C VAL A 64 1.55 -6.30 4.96
N GLY A 65 2.49 -6.64 5.84
CA GLY A 65 3.85 -6.13 5.83
C GLY A 65 4.04 -5.02 6.86
N HIS A 66 5.29 -4.82 7.27
CA HIS A 66 5.65 -3.84 8.30
C HIS A 66 6.99 -3.20 7.93
N ASP A 67 7.01 -1.87 7.87
CA ASP A 67 8.19 -1.07 7.61
C ASP A 67 8.16 0.23 8.44
N ARG A 68 9.21 1.05 8.33
CA ARG A 68 9.30 2.32 9.07
C ARG A 68 8.20 3.31 8.71
N GLN A 69 7.63 3.24 7.51
CA GLN A 69 6.56 4.14 7.11
C GLN A 69 5.26 3.74 7.81
N ILE A 70 4.94 2.45 7.86
CA ILE A 70 3.80 1.92 8.61
C ILE A 70 3.98 2.21 10.11
N ASP A 71 5.17 2.00 10.67
CA ASP A 71 5.46 2.27 12.08
C ASP A 71 5.23 3.75 12.42
N ALA A 72 5.70 4.68 11.58
CA ALA A 72 5.48 6.12 11.77
C ALA A 72 4.02 6.58 11.63
N LEU A 73 3.17 5.79 10.96
CA LEU A 73 1.73 6.05 10.82
C LEU A 73 0.91 5.38 11.94
N SER A 74 1.49 4.41 12.64
CA SER A 74 0.81 3.61 13.64
C SER A 74 0.90 4.29 15.01
N THR A 75 -0.23 4.37 15.72
CA THR A 75 -0.29 4.97 17.05
C THR A 75 -1.12 4.11 17.98
N GLY A 76 -0.66 3.94 19.22
CA GLY A 76 -1.33 3.06 20.19
C GLY A 76 -1.15 1.58 19.86
N GLY A 77 -2.07 0.74 20.34
CA GLY A 77 -2.03 -0.71 20.13
C GLY A 77 -1.03 -1.44 21.04
N PHE A 78 -0.69 -2.67 20.68
CA PHE A 78 0.27 -3.51 21.37
C PHE A 78 0.98 -4.43 20.37
N ALA A 79 2.25 -4.75 20.64
CA ALA A 79 2.97 -5.75 19.87
C ALA A 79 2.50 -7.15 20.25
N LEU A 80 2.21 -7.97 19.24
CA LEU A 80 1.83 -9.37 19.43
C LEU A 80 2.85 -10.26 18.73
N ASP A 81 3.81 -10.77 19.50
CA ASP A 81 4.86 -11.66 19.01
C ASP A 81 4.43 -13.13 19.19
N VAL A 82 3.41 -13.54 18.43
CA VAL A 82 2.89 -14.90 18.46
C VAL A 82 2.67 -15.42 17.03
N PRO A 83 2.71 -16.74 16.82
CA PRO A 83 2.40 -17.32 15.52
C PRO A 83 0.99 -16.93 15.05
N PHE A 84 0.85 -16.62 13.77
CA PHE A 84 -0.42 -16.30 13.16
C PHE A 84 -1.39 -17.50 13.23
N THR A 85 -2.65 -17.23 13.57
CA THR A 85 -3.75 -18.20 13.50
C THR A 85 -5.03 -17.52 13.03
N ALA A 86 -5.87 -18.23 12.27
CA ALA A 86 -7.16 -17.72 11.82
C ALA A 86 -8.07 -17.30 13.00
N THR A 87 -8.02 -18.05 14.10
CA THR A 87 -8.77 -17.74 15.33
C THR A 87 -8.21 -16.47 16.00
N GLY A 88 -6.90 -16.34 16.15
CA GLY A 88 -6.29 -15.13 16.71
C GLY A 88 -6.66 -13.88 15.93
N LEU A 89 -6.59 -13.94 14.59
CA LEU A 89 -7.01 -12.84 13.72
C LEU A 89 -8.50 -12.47 13.95
N ARG A 90 -9.38 -13.48 14.05
CA ARG A 90 -10.81 -13.27 14.34
C ARG A 90 -11.04 -12.59 15.68
N GLU A 91 -10.27 -12.96 16.70
CA GLU A 91 -10.42 -12.39 18.03
C GLU A 91 -9.94 -10.93 18.09
N LEU A 92 -8.80 -10.64 17.44
CA LEU A 92 -8.27 -9.28 17.32
C LEU A 92 -9.22 -8.37 16.53
N ALA A 93 -9.86 -8.87 15.46
CA ALA A 93 -10.82 -8.11 14.66
C ALA A 93 -12.12 -7.73 15.38
N LYS A 94 -12.30 -8.12 16.64
CA LYS A 94 -13.37 -7.59 17.50
C LYS A 94 -13.00 -6.25 18.13
N MET A 95 -11.70 -5.95 18.18
CA MET A 95 -11.16 -4.73 18.76
C MET A 95 -11.22 -3.60 17.74
N ASP A 96 -11.27 -2.37 18.23
CA ASP A 96 -11.14 -1.18 17.39
C ASP A 96 -9.69 -1.02 16.91
N GLY A 97 -9.53 -0.46 15.71
CA GLY A 97 -8.23 -0.15 15.11
C GLY A 97 -7.88 -1.03 13.93
N ALA A 98 -6.57 -1.26 13.75
CA ALA A 98 -6.01 -2.04 12.67
C ALA A 98 -5.15 -3.18 13.22
N ILE A 99 -4.98 -4.21 12.40
CA ILE A 99 -4.17 -5.40 12.65
C ILE A 99 -2.99 -5.41 11.67
#